data_AF-A0A954EER2-F1
#
_entry.id   AF-A0A954EER2-F1
#
_cell.length_a   1.000
_cell.length_b   1.000
_cell.length_c   1.000
_cell.angle_alpha   90.00
_cell.angle_beta   90.00
_cell.angle_gamma   90.00
#
_symmetry.space_group_name_H-M   'P 1'
#
loop_
_entity.id
_entity.type
_entity.pdbx_description
1 polymer ?
#
loop_
_entity_poly.entity_id
_entity_poly.type
_entity_poly.pdbx_seq_one_letter_code
_entity_poly.pdbx_strand_id
1 'polypeptide(L)'
;WLRKLVEGLQDQHIGLVTGNRWYVPSSPKLGTLSCYFWNIFAIPMMNAVEIPWGGSIALRAEDMRPGTLRDHLAHAFGEDSTLATYFRSHNQHVRFLPDLIVLNHDDCGLMQLYNFVVRQYLTVRMNNPRWPRVVLYNMFLGLLMTICLPVAWMFPEFASPIYVGYPILTCSLIMLAIHTQNLVRERVRTNSNKSIFWVTPARFAMFLVAIPVMAILNIMATIQSFFTREHVWRGLRYRFGQNPRVLIVSENTERPRLGSVVAPLAEVTE
;
A
#
# COMPACT_ATOMS: atom_id res chain seq x y z
N TRP A 1 0.22 -20.91 -9.79
CA TRP A 1 0.47 -19.46 -9.72
C TRP A 1 0.74 -18.86 -11.11
N LEU A 2 1.85 -19.17 -11.80
CA LEU A 2 2.15 -18.65 -13.15
C LEU A 2 1.01 -18.82 -14.17
N ARG A 3 0.37 -19.99 -14.21
CA ARG A 3 -0.78 -20.26 -15.08
C ARG A 3 -1.88 -19.18 -14.95
N LYS A 4 -2.28 -18.84 -13.71
CA LYS A 4 -3.33 -17.84 -13.43
C LYS A 4 -2.91 -16.41 -13.83
N LEU A 5 -1.62 -16.06 -13.70
CA LEU A 5 -1.08 -14.79 -14.21
C LEU A 5 -1.25 -14.70 -15.73
N VAL A 6 -0.87 -15.76 -16.45
CA VAL A 6 -0.95 -15.82 -17.92
C VAL A 6 -2.39 -15.89 -18.41
N GLU A 7 -3.26 -16.66 -17.74
CA GLU A 7 -4.70 -16.73 -18.03
C GLU A 7 -5.36 -15.35 -17.91
N GLY A 8 -4.99 -14.56 -16.90
CA GLY A 8 -5.51 -13.21 -16.72
C GLY A 8 -5.18 -12.24 -17.87
N LEU A 9 -4.14 -12.53 -18.66
CA LEU A 9 -3.65 -11.74 -19.79
C LEU A 9 -4.16 -12.21 -21.17
N GLN A 10 -4.97 -13.28 -21.22
CA GLN A 10 -5.54 -13.78 -22.50
C GLN A 10 -6.49 -12.75 -23.13
N ASP A 11 -7.16 -11.96 -22.29
CA ASP A 11 -7.98 -10.85 -22.71
C ASP A 11 -7.09 -9.66 -23.14
N GLN A 12 -7.21 -9.26 -24.41
CA GLN A 12 -6.42 -8.19 -25.01
C GLN A 12 -6.71 -6.80 -24.40
N HIS A 13 -7.87 -6.64 -23.75
CA HIS A 13 -8.20 -5.42 -23.00
C HIS A 13 -7.48 -5.34 -21.65
N ILE A 14 -6.81 -6.41 -21.20
CA ILE A 14 -5.99 -6.39 -20.00
C ILE A 14 -4.53 -6.18 -20.38
N GLY A 15 -3.97 -5.09 -19.88
CA GLY A 15 -2.55 -4.76 -20.04
C GLY A 15 -1.66 -5.44 -19.00
N LEU A 16 -2.19 -5.55 -17.77
CA LEU A 16 -1.43 -6.05 -16.63
C LEU A 16 -2.34 -6.80 -15.67
N VAL A 17 -1.83 -7.90 -15.12
CA VAL A 17 -2.46 -8.68 -14.06
C VAL A 17 -1.66 -8.50 -12.78
N THR A 18 -2.34 -8.31 -11.66
CA THR A 18 -1.75 -8.23 -10.34
C THR A 18 -2.44 -9.12 -9.31
N GLY A 19 -1.71 -9.59 -8.32
CA GLY A 19 -2.28 -10.16 -7.09
C GLY A 19 -2.31 -9.20 -5.90
N ASN A 20 -1.72 -8.01 -6.01
CA ASN A 20 -1.39 -7.11 -4.90
C ASN A 20 -0.58 -7.80 -3.78
N ARG A 21 -0.09 -6.98 -2.86
CA ARG A 21 0.49 -7.42 -1.59
C ARG A 21 -0.51 -7.31 -0.46
N TRP A 22 -0.64 -8.36 0.33
CA TRP A 22 -1.44 -8.38 1.56
C TRP A 22 -0.53 -8.47 2.79
N TYR A 23 -0.57 -7.45 3.65
CA TYR A 23 0.20 -7.47 4.90
C TYR A 23 -0.47 -8.40 5.91
N VAL A 24 0.33 -9.21 6.57
CA VAL A 24 -0.08 -10.12 7.63
C VAL A 24 0.76 -9.79 8.86
N PRO A 25 0.18 -9.24 9.93
CA PRO A 25 0.92 -8.89 11.13
C PRO A 25 1.56 -10.13 11.75
N SER A 26 2.90 -10.11 11.81
CA SER A 26 3.71 -11.14 12.49
C SER A 26 3.85 -10.86 13.99
N SER A 27 3.60 -9.62 14.43
CA SER A 27 3.61 -9.21 15.83
C SER A 27 2.40 -8.33 16.21
N PRO A 28 2.05 -8.23 17.51
CA PRO A 28 0.98 -7.34 17.98
C PRO A 28 1.43 -5.87 18.14
N LYS A 29 2.60 -5.49 17.60
CA LYS A 29 3.11 -4.11 17.68
C LYS A 29 2.14 -3.15 17.00
N LEU A 30 1.93 -1.98 17.61
CA LEU A 30 1.02 -0.96 17.11
C LEU A 30 1.30 -0.58 15.65
N GLY A 31 2.57 -0.35 15.28
CA GLY A 31 2.95 -0.02 13.91
C GLY A 31 2.63 -1.13 12.89
N THR A 32 2.87 -2.39 13.25
CA THR A 32 2.57 -3.55 12.40
C THR A 32 1.06 -3.67 12.18
N LEU A 33 0.26 -3.50 13.24
CA LEU A 33 -1.20 -3.50 13.14
C LEU A 33 -1.74 -2.30 12.34
N SER A 34 -1.19 -1.11 12.54
CA SER A 34 -1.56 0.07 11.75
C SER A 34 -1.21 -0.11 10.27
N CYS A 35 -0.08 -0.74 9.94
CA CYS A 35 0.29 -1.07 8.56
C CYS A 35 -0.68 -2.07 7.94
N TYR A 36 -1.07 -3.09 8.71
CA TYR A 36 -2.09 -4.06 8.33
C TYR A 36 -3.43 -3.37 8.01
N PHE A 37 -3.96 -2.53 8.89
CA PHE A 37 -5.22 -1.81 8.63
C PHE A 37 -5.12 -0.85 7.46
N TRP A 38 -4.01 -0.14 7.35
CA TRP A 38 -3.77 0.72 6.20
C TRP A 38 -3.87 -0.06 4.89
N ASN A 39 -3.25 -1.25 4.83
CA ASN A 39 -3.28 -2.10 3.65
C ASN A 39 -4.69 -2.62 3.33
N ILE A 40 -5.45 -3.05 4.36
CA ILE A 40 -6.85 -3.49 4.19
C ILE A 40 -7.69 -2.39 3.53
N PHE A 41 -7.63 -1.16 4.04
CA PHE A 41 -8.48 -0.08 3.53
C PHE A 41 -7.98 0.46 2.19
N ALA A 42 -6.68 0.38 1.92
CA ALA A 42 -6.13 0.94 0.71
C ALA A 42 -6.23 0.01 -0.51
N ILE A 43 -6.21 -1.33 -0.35
CA ILE A 43 -6.35 -2.28 -1.48
C ILE A 43 -7.62 -2.06 -2.31
N PRO A 44 -8.83 -1.95 -1.72
CA PRO A 44 -10.05 -1.68 -2.47
C PRO A 44 -9.95 -0.41 -3.32
N MET A 45 -9.38 0.65 -2.74
CA MET A 45 -9.17 1.91 -3.45
C MET A 45 -8.17 1.73 -4.60
N MET A 46 -7.05 1.03 -4.38
CA MET A 46 -6.07 0.78 -5.44
C MET A 46 -6.65 -0.04 -6.59
N ASN A 47 -7.45 -1.05 -6.29
CA ASN A 47 -8.16 -1.82 -7.31
C ASN A 47 -9.15 -0.93 -8.09
N ALA A 48 -9.88 -0.04 -7.41
CA ALA A 48 -10.81 0.91 -8.05
C ALA A 48 -10.11 1.94 -8.98
N VAL A 49 -8.84 2.27 -8.72
CA VAL A 49 -8.03 3.11 -9.61
C VAL A 49 -6.98 2.33 -10.42
N GLU A 50 -7.11 1.00 -10.46
CA GLU A 50 -6.30 0.08 -11.28
C GLU A 50 -4.80 0.20 -10.99
N ILE A 51 -4.41 0.46 -9.74
CA ILE A 51 -3.01 0.49 -9.31
C ILE A 51 -2.62 -0.91 -8.84
N PRO A 52 -1.60 -1.54 -9.45
CA PRO A 52 -1.29 -2.95 -9.21
C PRO A 52 -0.66 -3.24 -7.85
N TRP A 53 -0.08 -2.22 -7.23
CA TRP A 53 0.51 -2.25 -5.90
C TRP A 53 1.39 -3.47 -5.55
N GLY A 54 2.29 -3.82 -6.47
CA GLY A 54 3.25 -4.90 -6.30
C GLY A 54 2.63 -6.26 -5.98
N GLY A 55 3.43 -7.12 -5.34
CA GLY A 55 3.07 -8.51 -5.09
C GLY A 55 3.44 -9.37 -6.28
N SER A 56 2.46 -10.03 -6.89
CA SER A 56 2.63 -10.75 -8.15
C SER A 56 2.13 -9.87 -9.29
N ILE A 57 2.96 -9.64 -10.31
CA ILE A 57 2.61 -8.83 -11.47
C ILE A 57 3.00 -9.59 -12.75
N ALA A 58 2.15 -9.53 -13.77
CA ALA A 58 2.46 -9.97 -15.12
C ALA A 58 1.87 -9.01 -16.16
N LEU A 59 2.59 -8.87 -17.28
CA LEU A 59 2.24 -8.08 -18.46
C LEU A 59 2.92 -8.75 -19.68
N ARG A 60 2.51 -8.42 -20.91
CA ARG A 60 3.07 -9.09 -22.10
C ARG A 60 4.49 -8.60 -22.38
N ALA A 61 5.36 -9.50 -22.81
CA ALA A 61 6.76 -9.16 -23.10
C ALA A 61 6.90 -8.07 -24.19
N GLU A 62 5.95 -7.99 -25.12
CA GLU A 62 5.90 -6.94 -26.13
C GLU A 62 5.71 -5.53 -25.55
N ASP A 63 4.99 -5.40 -24.43
CA ASP A 63 4.81 -4.12 -23.72
C ASP A 63 6.14 -3.60 -23.11
N MET A 64 7.12 -4.50 -22.89
CA MET A 64 8.45 -4.16 -22.34
C MET A 64 9.55 -3.99 -23.40
N ARG A 65 9.21 -4.12 -24.69
CA ARG A 65 10.17 -3.83 -25.76
C ARG A 65 10.62 -2.36 -25.69
N PRO A 66 11.82 -2.02 -26.21
CA PRO A 66 12.27 -0.63 -26.27
C PRO A 66 11.16 0.25 -26.87
N GLY A 67 10.80 1.33 -26.17
CA GLY A 67 9.64 2.15 -26.49
C GLY A 67 8.99 2.77 -25.25
N THR A 68 7.74 3.19 -25.43
CA THR A 68 7.02 4.11 -24.53
C THR A 68 6.90 3.64 -23.08
N LEU A 69 6.62 2.36 -22.79
CA LEU A 69 6.53 1.90 -21.39
C LEU A 69 7.89 1.92 -20.69
N ARG A 70 8.94 1.40 -21.35
CA ARG A 70 10.29 1.37 -20.78
C ARG A 70 10.79 2.78 -20.51
N ASP A 71 10.53 3.71 -21.42
CA ASP A 71 10.90 5.12 -21.26
C ASP A 71 10.12 5.77 -20.12
N HIS A 72 8.81 5.51 -20.00
CA HIS A 72 8.01 5.98 -18.87
C HIS A 72 8.55 5.45 -17.52
N LEU A 73 8.91 4.16 -17.45
CA LEU A 73 9.44 3.55 -16.23
C LEU A 73 10.83 4.10 -15.87
N ALA A 74 11.67 4.39 -16.85
CA ALA A 74 13.01 4.95 -16.62
C ALA A 74 12.99 6.33 -15.92
N HIS A 75 11.90 7.07 -16.08
CA HIS A 75 11.72 8.41 -15.50
C HIS A 75 10.74 8.41 -14.31
N ALA A 76 10.25 7.23 -13.90
CA ALA A 76 9.28 7.10 -12.82
C ALA A 76 9.97 6.90 -11.45
N PHE A 77 9.45 7.58 -10.43
CA PHE A 77 9.85 7.32 -9.05
C PHE A 77 9.29 6.00 -8.49
N GLY A 78 8.15 5.54 -9.00
CA GLY A 78 7.54 4.28 -8.62
C GLY A 78 6.73 3.68 -9.75
N GLU A 79 6.84 2.36 -9.90
CA GLU A 79 6.37 1.59 -11.05
C GLU A 79 4.85 1.42 -11.08
N ASP A 80 4.21 1.19 -9.92
CA ASP A 80 2.80 0.77 -9.87
C ASP A 80 1.86 1.80 -10.51
N SER A 81 1.98 3.06 -10.10
CA SER A 81 1.13 4.14 -10.63
C SER A 81 1.47 4.49 -12.07
N THR A 82 2.72 4.31 -12.48
CA THR A 82 3.16 4.52 -13.86
C THR A 82 2.57 3.46 -14.78
N LEU A 83 2.61 2.18 -14.37
CA LEU A 83 1.98 1.07 -15.09
C LEU A 83 0.48 1.28 -15.23
N ALA A 84 -0.20 1.67 -14.15
CA ALA A 84 -1.63 1.96 -14.16
C ALA A 84 -2.00 3.05 -15.18
N THR A 85 -1.18 4.10 -15.28
CA THR A 85 -1.41 5.21 -16.21
C THR A 85 -1.08 4.83 -17.64
N TYR A 86 0.01 4.09 -17.85
CA TYR A 86 0.40 3.62 -19.17
C TYR A 86 -0.67 2.75 -19.81
N PHE A 87 -1.14 1.71 -19.11
CA PHE A 87 -2.15 0.81 -19.70
C PHE A 87 -3.47 1.54 -19.94
N ARG A 88 -3.85 2.45 -19.04
CA ARG A 88 -5.03 3.30 -19.24
C ARG A 88 -4.92 4.19 -20.47
N SER A 89 -3.75 4.80 -20.74
CA SER A 89 -3.58 5.63 -21.94
C SER A 89 -3.64 4.83 -23.24
N HIS A 90 -3.53 3.50 -23.15
CA HIS A 90 -3.67 2.57 -24.27
C HIS A 90 -5.03 1.84 -24.26
N ASN A 91 -6.02 2.36 -23.51
CA ASN A 91 -7.36 1.75 -23.36
C ASN A 91 -7.34 0.30 -22.84
N GLN A 92 -6.35 -0.02 -22.02
CA GLN A 92 -6.20 -1.31 -21.34
C GLN A 92 -6.36 -1.16 -19.83
N HIS A 93 -6.75 -2.26 -19.18
CA HIS A 93 -7.05 -2.33 -17.76
C HIS A 93 -5.97 -3.09 -16.98
N VAL A 94 -5.84 -2.75 -15.70
CA VAL A 94 -5.13 -3.57 -14.72
C VAL A 94 -6.13 -4.49 -14.04
N ARG A 95 -5.92 -5.80 -14.13
CA ARG A 95 -6.79 -6.81 -13.55
C ARG A 95 -6.20 -7.35 -12.25
N PHE A 96 -6.90 -7.10 -11.14
CA PHE A 96 -6.61 -7.73 -9.86
C PHE A 96 -7.20 -9.14 -9.80
N LEU A 97 -6.37 -10.13 -9.44
CA LEU A 97 -6.77 -11.51 -9.21
C LEU A 97 -6.50 -11.89 -7.75
N PRO A 98 -7.54 -12.07 -6.91
CA PRO A 98 -7.40 -12.44 -5.50
C PRO A 98 -6.62 -13.75 -5.27
N ASP A 99 -6.61 -14.63 -6.27
CA ASP A 99 -5.83 -15.88 -6.27
C ASP A 99 -4.32 -15.71 -6.20
N LEU A 100 -3.86 -14.53 -6.58
CA LEU A 100 -2.46 -14.22 -6.78
C LEU A 100 -1.89 -13.38 -5.64
N ILE A 101 -2.69 -13.11 -4.59
CA ILE A 101 -2.29 -12.35 -3.41
C ILE A 101 -0.98 -12.89 -2.84
N VAL A 102 -0.01 -12.00 -2.67
CA VAL A 102 1.26 -12.29 -2.03
C VAL A 102 1.22 -11.80 -0.58
N LEU A 103 1.40 -12.72 0.36
CA LEU A 103 1.49 -12.38 1.78
C LEU A 103 2.83 -11.72 2.09
N ASN A 104 2.79 -10.63 2.84
CA ASN A 104 3.95 -9.99 3.43
C ASN A 104 3.84 -10.07 4.96
N HIS A 105 4.88 -10.60 5.60
CA HIS A 105 4.93 -10.82 7.05
C HIS A 105 5.87 -9.83 7.77
N ASP A 106 6.33 -8.79 7.08
CA ASP A 106 7.27 -7.83 7.62
C ASP A 106 6.62 -7.02 8.73
N ASP A 107 7.34 -6.88 9.84
CA ASP A 107 6.99 -5.94 10.89
C ASP A 107 7.18 -4.50 10.40
N CYS A 108 6.33 -3.59 10.87
CA CYS A 108 6.37 -2.19 10.48
C CYS A 108 6.40 -1.28 11.70
N GLY A 109 7.41 -0.44 11.84
CA GLY A 109 7.41 0.65 12.84
C GLY A 109 6.49 1.80 12.41
N LEU A 110 5.99 2.61 13.35
CA LEU A 110 5.11 3.75 13.02
C LEU A 110 5.79 4.78 12.09
N MET A 111 7.05 5.10 12.35
CA MET A 111 7.83 6.00 11.49
C MET A 111 8.12 5.38 10.12
N GLN A 112 8.33 4.06 10.07
CA GLN A 112 8.51 3.35 8.80
C GLN A 112 7.21 3.35 8.00
N LEU A 113 6.07 3.13 8.65
CA LEU A 113 4.75 3.23 8.06
C LEU A 113 4.50 4.64 7.52
N TYR A 114 4.74 5.69 8.32
CA TYR A 114 4.58 7.07 7.89
C TYR A 114 5.39 7.37 6.61
N ASN A 115 6.70 7.08 6.62
CA ASN A 115 7.56 7.29 5.46
C ASN A 115 7.12 6.45 4.24
N PHE A 116 6.67 5.23 4.49
CA PHE A 116 6.10 4.38 3.46
C PHE A 116 4.84 5.01 2.84
N VAL A 117 3.86 5.42 3.65
CA VAL A 117 2.60 6.01 3.17
C VAL A 117 2.83 7.33 2.43
N VAL A 118 3.73 8.20 2.93
CA VAL A 118 4.14 9.43 2.22
C VAL A 118 4.63 9.08 0.82
N ARG A 119 5.50 8.07 0.70
CA ARG A 119 6.03 7.61 -0.58
C ARG A 119 4.91 7.11 -1.51
N GLN A 120 3.95 6.36 -0.98
CA GLN A 120 2.84 5.82 -1.76
C GLN A 120 1.98 6.94 -2.35
N TYR A 121 1.56 7.91 -1.53
CA TYR A 121 0.79 9.04 -2.04
C TYR A 121 1.58 9.94 -2.98
N LEU A 122 2.88 10.09 -2.75
CA LEU A 122 3.75 10.81 -3.67
C LEU A 122 3.80 10.12 -5.05
N THR A 123 4.01 8.81 -5.11
CA THR A 123 4.02 8.04 -6.36
C THR A 123 2.68 8.13 -7.09
N VAL A 124 1.56 7.99 -6.37
CA VAL A 124 0.22 8.13 -6.96
C VAL A 124 -0.02 9.54 -7.51
N ARG A 125 0.31 10.57 -6.73
CA ARG A 125 0.12 11.98 -7.13
C ARG A 125 0.93 12.36 -8.37
N MET A 126 2.15 11.84 -8.50
CA MET A 126 3.02 12.16 -9.64
C MET A 126 2.62 11.41 -10.91
N ASN A 127 2.16 10.16 -10.78
CA ASN A 127 2.08 9.25 -11.92
C ASN A 127 0.67 8.78 -12.26
N ASN A 128 -0.37 8.98 -11.42
CA ASN A 128 -1.73 8.52 -11.70
C ASN A 128 -2.73 9.68 -11.86
N PRO A 129 -3.42 9.82 -13.01
CA PRO A 129 -4.39 10.91 -13.21
C PRO A 129 -5.60 10.83 -12.27
N ARG A 130 -5.89 9.65 -11.70
CA ARG A 130 -6.98 9.45 -10.73
C ARG A 130 -6.54 9.71 -9.28
N TRP A 131 -5.35 10.29 -9.06
CA TRP A 131 -4.87 10.63 -7.72
C TRP A 131 -5.85 11.44 -6.86
N PRO A 132 -6.70 12.35 -7.39
CA PRO A 132 -7.65 13.07 -6.55
C PRO A 132 -8.66 12.15 -5.87
N ARG A 133 -9.04 11.03 -6.51
CA ARG A 133 -9.93 10.03 -5.91
C ARG A 133 -9.26 9.34 -4.72
N VAL A 134 -7.97 9.03 -4.85
CA VAL A 134 -7.18 8.42 -3.78
C VAL A 134 -7.06 9.40 -2.61
N VAL A 135 -6.72 10.67 -2.86
CA VAL A 135 -6.62 11.68 -1.81
C VAL A 135 -7.97 11.91 -1.13
N LEU A 136 -9.06 12.07 -1.91
CA LEU A 136 -10.39 12.29 -1.36
C LEU A 136 -10.84 11.13 -0.47
N TYR A 137 -10.66 9.88 -0.93
CA TYR A 137 -10.97 8.69 -0.15
C TYR A 137 -10.21 8.67 1.19
N ASN A 138 -8.90 8.91 1.16
CA ASN A 138 -8.07 8.85 2.36
C ASN A 138 -8.33 10.02 3.31
N MET A 139 -8.53 11.23 2.79
CA MET A 139 -8.89 12.39 3.61
C MET A 139 -10.27 12.20 4.23
N PHE A 140 -11.26 11.73 3.48
CA PHE A 140 -12.59 11.46 4.02
C PHE A 140 -12.55 10.44 5.16
N LEU A 141 -11.93 9.28 4.93
CA LEU A 141 -11.81 8.22 5.94
C LEU A 141 -11.02 8.69 7.16
N GLY A 142 -9.91 9.39 6.92
CA GLY A 142 -9.03 9.90 7.98
C GLY A 142 -9.70 10.96 8.85
N LEU A 143 -10.31 11.98 8.22
CA LEU A 143 -10.94 13.10 8.93
C LEU A 143 -12.13 12.61 9.76
N LEU A 144 -12.94 11.72 9.18
CA LEU A 144 -14.08 11.11 9.88
C LEU A 144 -13.62 10.33 11.14
N MET A 145 -12.46 9.69 11.10
CA MET A 145 -11.92 8.94 12.24
C MET A 145 -11.19 9.79 13.28
N THR A 146 -10.80 11.02 12.95
CA THR A 146 -9.90 11.82 13.80
C THR A 146 -10.53 13.11 14.32
N ILE A 147 -11.40 13.76 13.55
CA ILE A 147 -11.95 15.08 13.88
C ILE A 147 -13.26 14.99 14.65
N CYS A 148 -14.03 13.91 14.51
CA CYS A 148 -15.34 13.77 15.15
C CYS A 148 -15.27 13.97 16.68
N LEU A 149 -14.35 13.31 17.38
CA LEU A 149 -14.24 13.42 18.84
C LEU A 149 -13.84 14.84 19.31
N PRO A 150 -12.81 15.50 18.72
CA PRO A 150 -12.54 16.92 18.99
C PRO A 150 -13.73 17.84 18.73
N VAL A 151 -14.50 17.62 17.67
CA VAL A 151 -15.69 18.43 17.38
C VAL A 151 -16.77 18.25 18.44
N ALA A 152 -17.05 17.03 18.88
CA ALA A 152 -17.99 16.77 19.97
C ALA A 152 -17.56 17.45 21.28
N TRP A 153 -16.25 17.56 21.53
CA TRP A 153 -15.70 18.27 22.68
C TRP A 153 -15.85 19.79 22.57
N MET A 154 -15.53 20.36 21.40
CA MET A 154 -15.55 21.82 21.18
C MET A 154 -16.98 22.38 21.00
N PHE A 155 -17.90 21.56 20.49
CA PHE A 155 -19.27 21.95 20.14
C PHE A 155 -20.27 20.95 20.74
N PRO A 156 -20.65 21.13 22.02
CA PRO A 156 -21.49 20.18 22.75
C PRO A 156 -22.86 19.91 22.10
N GLU A 157 -23.39 20.85 21.33
CA GLU A 157 -24.63 20.70 20.56
C GLU A 157 -24.58 19.56 19.52
N PHE A 158 -23.39 19.20 19.05
CA PHE A 158 -23.16 18.06 18.13
C PHE A 158 -22.69 16.80 18.86
N ALA A 159 -22.49 16.84 20.18
CA ALA A 159 -21.83 15.76 20.90
C ALA A 159 -22.66 14.47 20.91
N SER A 160 -23.96 14.55 21.18
CA SER A 160 -24.86 13.39 21.21
C SER A 160 -24.84 12.56 19.90
N PRO A 161 -25.11 13.15 18.71
CA PRO A 161 -25.06 12.37 17.48
C PRO A 161 -23.65 11.85 17.15
N ILE A 162 -22.58 12.56 17.54
CA ILE A 162 -21.21 12.10 17.33
C ILE A 162 -20.87 10.91 18.24
N TYR A 163 -21.24 10.96 19.53
CA TYR A 163 -20.99 9.86 20.47
C TYR A 163 -21.76 8.59 20.11
N VAL A 164 -22.87 8.70 19.37
CA VAL A 164 -23.58 7.55 18.81
C VAL A 164 -22.96 7.10 17.49
N GLY A 165 -22.70 8.04 16.58
CA GLY A 165 -22.21 7.74 15.23
C GLY A 165 -20.78 7.19 15.19
N TYR A 166 -19.88 7.71 16.03
CA TYR A 166 -18.47 7.35 16.02
C TYR A 166 -18.22 5.87 16.40
N PRO A 167 -18.84 5.31 17.46
CA PRO A 167 -18.78 3.87 17.72
C PRO A 167 -19.36 3.02 16.59
N ILE A 168 -20.51 3.42 16.02
CA ILE A 168 -21.14 2.69 14.90
C ILE A 168 -20.20 2.63 13.70
N LEU A 169 -19.61 3.76 13.33
CA LEU A 169 -18.63 3.84 12.25
C LEU A 169 -17.41 2.96 12.54
N THR A 170 -16.83 3.07 13.74
CA THR A 170 -15.64 2.31 14.14
C THR A 170 -15.90 0.81 14.10
N CYS A 171 -17.02 0.36 14.67
CA CYS A 171 -17.46 -1.04 14.60
C CYS A 171 -17.68 -1.48 13.15
N SER A 172 -18.28 -0.63 12.30
CA SER A 172 -18.49 -0.93 10.88
C SER A 172 -17.18 -1.12 10.13
N LEU A 173 -16.17 -0.28 10.37
CA LEU A 173 -14.84 -0.44 9.77
C LEU A 173 -14.11 -1.70 10.27
N ILE A 174 -14.24 -2.02 11.56
CA ILE A 174 -13.67 -3.26 12.12
C ILE A 174 -14.33 -4.49 11.48
N MET A 175 -15.67 -4.48 11.37
CA MET A 175 -16.42 -5.55 10.72
C MET A 175 -16.05 -5.70 9.24
N LEU A 176 -15.89 -4.58 8.52
CA LEU A 176 -15.37 -4.59 7.15
C LEU A 176 -13.97 -5.21 7.09
N ALA A 177 -13.06 -4.79 7.97
CA ALA A 177 -11.70 -5.32 8.01
C ALA A 177 -11.66 -6.82 8.31
N ILE A 178 -12.47 -7.29 9.27
CA ILE A 178 -12.61 -8.71 9.59
C ILE A 178 -13.19 -9.48 8.39
N HIS A 179 -14.21 -8.93 7.74
CA HIS A 179 -14.82 -9.54 6.56
C HIS A 179 -13.81 -9.67 5.41
N THR A 180 -13.12 -8.59 5.05
CA THR A 180 -12.07 -8.62 4.02
C THR A 180 -10.95 -9.58 4.39
N GLN A 181 -10.52 -9.62 5.66
CA GLN A 181 -9.53 -10.60 6.11
C GLN A 181 -10.01 -12.03 5.90
N ASN A 182 -11.26 -12.35 6.24
CA ASN A 182 -11.80 -13.69 6.10
C ASN A 182 -11.87 -14.13 4.64
N LEU A 183 -12.24 -13.22 3.73
CA LEU A 183 -12.19 -13.48 2.28
C LEU A 183 -10.76 -13.81 1.80
N VAL A 184 -9.78 -13.00 2.20
CA VAL A 184 -8.37 -13.22 1.82
C VAL A 184 -7.85 -14.52 2.42
N ARG A 185 -8.15 -14.77 3.70
CA ARG A 185 -7.77 -16.00 4.40
C ARG A 185 -8.33 -17.23 3.70
N GLU A 186 -9.61 -17.25 3.37
CA GLU A 186 -10.23 -18.36 2.66
C GLU A 186 -9.54 -18.60 1.33
N ARG A 187 -9.29 -17.52 0.57
CA ARG A 187 -8.63 -17.62 -0.74
C ARG A 187 -7.20 -18.14 -0.63
N VAL A 188 -6.45 -17.68 0.35
CA VAL A 188 -5.07 -18.10 0.61
C VAL A 188 -5.01 -19.54 1.11
N ARG A 189 -5.95 -19.95 1.96
CA ARG A 189 -6.10 -21.35 2.39
C ARG A 189 -6.33 -22.26 1.20
N THR A 190 -7.29 -21.92 0.33
CA THR A 190 -7.62 -22.75 -0.83
C THR A 190 -6.49 -22.81 -1.87
N ASN A 191 -5.75 -21.72 -2.09
CA ASN A 191 -4.72 -21.67 -3.13
C ASN A 191 -3.31 -22.10 -2.70
N SER A 192 -2.98 -21.99 -1.42
CA SER A 192 -1.61 -22.19 -0.93
C SER A 192 -1.53 -23.07 0.31
N ASN A 193 -2.66 -23.58 0.81
CA ASN A 193 -2.76 -24.33 2.06
C ASN A 193 -2.11 -23.61 3.26
N LYS A 194 -2.07 -22.28 3.20
CA LYS A 194 -1.53 -21.41 4.25
C LYS A 194 -2.67 -20.82 5.06
N SER A 195 -2.47 -20.70 6.36
CA SER A 195 -3.40 -20.03 7.25
C SER A 195 -2.86 -18.65 7.62
N ILE A 196 -3.71 -17.63 7.52
CA ILE A 196 -3.44 -16.29 8.07
C ILE A 196 -3.89 -16.31 9.55
N PHE A 197 -3.43 -15.39 10.40
CA PHE A 197 -3.78 -15.38 11.83
C PHE A 197 -5.29 -15.22 12.11
N TRP A 198 -5.73 -15.57 13.32
CA TRP A 198 -7.10 -15.35 13.82
C TRP A 198 -7.17 -14.09 14.71
N VAL A 199 -8.32 -13.41 14.69
CA VAL A 199 -8.59 -12.29 15.60
C VAL A 199 -8.86 -12.85 16.98
N THR A 200 -8.00 -12.53 17.95
CA THR A 200 -8.20 -12.83 19.38
C THR A 200 -8.77 -11.59 20.08
N PRO A 201 -9.41 -11.72 21.26
CA PRO A 201 -9.91 -10.56 22.01
C PRO A 201 -8.83 -9.51 22.30
N ALA A 202 -7.60 -9.94 22.62
CA ALA A 202 -6.47 -9.04 22.82
C ALA A 202 -6.08 -8.27 21.55
N ARG A 203 -6.11 -8.92 20.38
CA ARG A 203 -5.89 -8.24 19.09
C ARG A 203 -7.03 -7.29 18.77
N PHE A 204 -8.27 -7.68 19.06
CA PHE A 204 -9.43 -6.81 18.88
C PHE A 204 -9.30 -5.50 19.68
N ALA A 205 -8.86 -5.57 20.95
CA ALA A 205 -8.58 -4.37 21.74
C ALA A 205 -7.51 -3.50 21.10
N MET A 206 -6.44 -4.11 20.57
CA MET A 206 -5.41 -3.36 19.83
C MET A 206 -5.92 -2.75 18.51
N PHE A 207 -6.96 -3.32 17.89
CA PHE A 207 -7.56 -2.78 16.67
C PHE A 207 -8.26 -1.44 16.94
N LEU A 208 -8.90 -1.28 18.10
CA LEU A 208 -9.51 -0.02 18.53
C LEU A 208 -8.50 1.13 18.58
N VAL A 209 -7.23 0.82 18.85
CA VAL A 209 -6.13 1.82 18.88
C VAL A 209 -5.44 1.95 17.52
N ALA A 210 -5.20 0.82 16.83
CA ALA A 210 -4.45 0.80 15.59
C ALA A 210 -5.16 1.52 14.42
N ILE A 211 -6.50 1.47 14.38
CA ILE A 211 -7.31 2.13 13.34
C ILE A 211 -7.22 3.66 13.44
N PRO A 212 -7.50 4.32 14.59
CA PRO A 212 -7.30 5.76 14.74
C PRO A 212 -5.85 6.20 14.46
N VAL A 213 -4.86 5.45 14.96
CA VAL A 213 -3.44 5.75 14.70
C VAL A 213 -3.13 5.71 13.21
N MET A 214 -3.62 4.68 12.51
CA MET A 214 -3.50 4.59 11.06
C MET A 214 -4.19 5.77 10.35
N ALA A 215 -5.38 6.18 10.78
CA ALA A 215 -6.12 7.30 10.22
C ALA A 215 -5.35 8.63 10.37
N ILE A 216 -4.77 8.89 11.53
CA ILE A 216 -3.91 10.06 11.79
C ILE A 216 -2.70 10.04 10.86
N LEU A 217 -1.97 8.91 10.81
CA LEU A 217 -0.81 8.75 9.95
C LEU A 217 -1.17 8.95 8.47
N ASN A 218 -2.35 8.49 8.05
CA ASN A 218 -2.84 8.67 6.69
C ASN A 218 -3.06 10.13 6.32
N ILE A 219 -3.72 10.91 7.18
CA ILE A 219 -3.92 12.35 6.95
C ILE A 219 -2.58 13.06 6.90
N MET A 220 -1.74 12.84 7.92
CA MET A 220 -0.42 13.46 8.00
C MET A 220 0.43 13.13 6.76
N ALA A 221 0.42 11.87 6.33
CA ALA A 221 1.18 11.43 5.16
C ALA A 221 0.60 11.98 3.85
N THR A 222 -0.73 12.07 3.74
CA THR A 222 -1.41 12.68 2.59
C THR A 222 -1.01 14.14 2.45
N ILE A 223 -1.13 14.92 3.53
CA ILE A 223 -0.74 16.33 3.58
C ILE A 223 0.76 16.47 3.25
N GLN A 224 1.62 15.70 3.93
CA GLN A 224 3.06 15.72 3.70
C GLN A 224 3.39 15.46 2.23
N SER A 225 2.70 14.54 1.56
CA SER A 225 2.97 14.20 0.16
C SER A 225 2.83 15.37 -0.82
N PHE A 226 2.04 16.42 -0.48
CA PHE A 226 1.93 17.65 -1.28
C PHE A 226 3.15 18.56 -1.13
N PHE A 227 3.76 18.58 0.05
CA PHE A 227 4.90 19.43 0.37
C PHE A 227 6.26 18.73 0.19
N THR A 228 6.26 17.41 -0.02
CA THR A 228 7.48 16.63 -0.26
C THR A 228 8.14 17.04 -1.57
N ARG A 229 9.29 17.72 -1.45
CA ARG A 229 10.20 18.04 -2.56
C ARG A 229 11.39 17.09 -2.66
N GLU A 230 11.73 16.40 -1.57
CA GLU A 230 12.76 15.37 -1.56
C GLU A 230 12.32 14.15 -0.76
N HIS A 231 12.77 12.96 -1.16
CA HIS A 231 12.51 11.73 -0.42
C HIS A 231 13.69 10.77 -0.55
N VAL A 232 14.04 10.09 0.53
CA VAL A 232 15.10 9.09 0.55
C VAL A 232 14.48 7.70 0.52
N TRP A 233 14.85 6.89 -0.47
CA TRP A 233 14.36 5.53 -0.61
C TRP A 233 15.44 4.61 -1.18
N ARG A 234 15.58 3.41 -0.60
CA ARG A 234 16.59 2.41 -0.99
C ARG A 234 18.03 2.95 -1.05
N GLY A 235 18.34 3.95 -0.22
CA GLY A 235 19.66 4.58 -0.20
C GLY A 235 19.86 5.64 -1.28
N LEU A 236 18.84 5.98 -2.06
CA LEU A 236 18.88 7.05 -3.05
C LEU A 236 18.07 8.25 -2.57
N ARG A 237 18.60 9.47 -2.79
CA ARG A 237 17.88 10.72 -2.57
C ARG A 237 17.26 11.19 -3.87
N TYR A 238 15.94 11.34 -3.86
CA TYR A 238 15.15 11.82 -4.97
C TYR A 238 14.68 13.25 -4.71
N ARG A 239 14.64 14.07 -5.75
CA ARG A 239 14.05 15.42 -5.75
C ARG A 239 12.94 15.52 -6.79
N PHE A 240 11.88 16.23 -6.45
CA PHE A 240 10.63 16.33 -7.20
C PHE A 240 10.29 17.79 -7.53
N GLY A 241 9.52 17.99 -8.60
CA GLY A 241 8.97 19.30 -8.96
C GLY A 241 9.83 20.14 -9.91
N GLN A 242 10.81 19.55 -10.57
CA GLN A 242 11.59 20.16 -11.65
C GLN A 242 11.33 19.44 -12.99
N ASN A 243 12.00 19.87 -14.07
CA ASN A 243 12.10 19.09 -15.31
C ASN A 243 13.52 18.52 -15.38
N PRO A 244 13.72 17.19 -15.34
CA PRO A 244 12.72 16.11 -15.29
C PRO A 244 11.97 16.03 -13.94
N ARG A 245 10.76 15.46 -13.97
CA ARG A 245 9.83 15.39 -12.82
C ARG A 245 10.42 14.73 -11.57
N VAL A 246 11.37 13.82 -11.77
CA VAL A 246 12.09 13.08 -10.73
C VAL A 246 13.58 13.16 -11.06
N LEU A 247 14.39 13.57 -10.08
CA LEU A 247 15.84 13.65 -10.18
C LEU A 247 16.47 12.84 -9.05
N ILE A 248 17.45 11.98 -9.37
CA ILE A 248 18.29 11.33 -8.37
C ILE A 248 19.44 12.29 -8.05
N VAL A 249 19.50 12.78 -6.82
CA VAL A 249 20.42 13.86 -6.41
C VAL A 249 21.68 13.31 -5.76
N SER A 250 21.59 12.21 -5.02
CA SER A 250 22.76 11.58 -4.40
C SER A 250 22.46 10.14 -3.97
N GLU A 251 23.50 9.33 -3.86
CA GLU A 251 23.47 8.12 -3.06
C GLU A 251 23.71 8.51 -1.60
N ASN A 252 22.84 8.07 -0.69
CA ASN A 252 23.01 8.28 0.74
C ASN A 252 24.05 7.28 1.25
N THR A 253 25.29 7.72 1.40
CA THR A 253 26.43 6.93 1.90
C THR A 253 26.32 6.58 3.40
N GLU A 254 25.33 7.10 4.12
CA GLU A 254 25.10 6.86 5.56
C GLU A 254 24.30 5.58 5.88
N ARG A 255 24.53 4.48 5.15
CA ARG A 255 24.22 3.16 5.73
C ARG A 255 25.45 2.69 6.49
N PRO A 256 25.33 2.15 7.72
CA PRO A 256 26.29 1.15 8.15
C PRO A 256 26.21 0.06 7.08
N ARG A 257 27.33 -0.25 6.41
CA ARG A 257 27.42 -1.45 5.58
C ARG A 257 26.84 -2.57 6.44
N LEU A 258 25.77 -3.24 5.98
CA LEU A 258 25.39 -4.50 6.59
C LEU A 258 26.68 -5.31 6.61
N GLY A 259 27.16 -5.61 7.83
CA GLY A 259 28.38 -6.33 8.04
C GLY A 259 28.39 -7.53 7.11
N SER A 260 29.54 -7.77 6.50
CA SER A 260 29.89 -9.00 5.82
C SER A 260 29.41 -10.21 6.62
N VAL A 261 28.21 -10.69 6.34
CA VAL A 261 27.81 -12.08 6.62
C VAL A 261 28.09 -12.85 5.34
N VAL A 262 29.37 -12.87 4.96
CA VAL A 262 29.91 -14.01 4.23
C VAL A 262 30.29 -14.97 5.34
N ALA A 263 29.45 -15.97 5.58
CA ALA A 263 29.90 -17.15 6.32
C ALA A 263 31.11 -17.70 5.55
N PRO A 264 32.25 -18.00 6.22
CA PRO A 264 33.35 -18.65 5.53
C PRO A 264 32.83 -19.97 4.98
N LEU A 265 33.01 -20.18 3.67
CA LEU A 265 32.96 -21.51 3.08
C LEU A 265 33.97 -22.35 3.85
N ALA A 266 33.49 -23.36 4.57
CA ALA A 266 34.35 -24.38 5.13
C ALA A 266 35.07 -25.04 3.95
N GLU A 267 36.40 -24.88 3.92
CA GLU A 267 37.27 -25.73 3.12
C GLU A 267 37.06 -27.18 3.57
N VAL A 268 36.44 -27.97 2.71
CA VAL A 268 36.53 -29.43 2.80
C VAL A 268 37.82 -29.79 2.08
N THR A 269 38.91 -29.86 2.84
CA THR A 269 40.10 -30.60 2.43
C THR A 269 39.78 -32.09 2.41
N GLU A 270 40.34 -32.75 1.37
CA GLU A 270 40.36 -34.18 1.01
C GLU A 270 39.96 -35.21 2.07
#